data_AF-U5CJJ4-F1
#
_entry.id   AF-U5CJJ4-F1
#
_cell.length_a   1.000
_cell.length_b   1.000
_cell.length_c   1.000
_cell.angle_alpha   90.00
_cell.angle_beta   90.00
_cell.angle_gamma   90.00
#
_symmetry.space_group_name_H-M   'P 1'
#
loop_
_entity.id
_entity.type
_entity.pdbx_description
1 polymer ?
#
loop_
_entity_poly.entity_id
_entity_poly.type
_entity_poly.pdbx_seq_one_letter_code
_entity_poly.pdbx_strand_id
1 'polypeptide(L)'
;MRRSKLVLTFALIFTFIFSCFSFAEAQQLSLIKGKDSDIRLLIEVDDYKLSKYEPQEGVYLGAYVYQDTLINGDMKKFNELTGKKHASFFIYLGYGRPLPQKWIDQLKEVGAIPHIAFEPNNGLDEVQDDDYLRNFAKSLKETGMPVFLRFASEMNGNWTAYSGDPKKYIEKWRLVHDVMGEEAPNVMMVWTVFAFPTSNILSYYPGDEYVDWVGVNIYNVVYHNNNINLRADHEDPLELLDYVYDTFSERKPIQISEFGATHYTITDGKYYVGFAIEKITRMYTGLKTRYPRVKSIFYFDVNNLINAPPGRRINNYSLTDDERILKTYSNLISDPYFLSDIEPNLEGSLDNEFMVVKDGWLMLNGKTFISSRVVEKYMKAQVSLSPMRQNVIISKDKKVAVFKVSPFSKAVLNKDAFILDGTSYLPLSELASSLGYKVKWDGENKVIKVEMNGN
;
A
#
# COMPACT_ATOMS: atom_id res chain seq x y z
N MET A 1 -69.03 -3.83 35.29
CA MET A 1 -68.89 -3.24 33.94
C MET A 1 -67.60 -2.42 33.90
N ARG A 2 -66.70 -2.69 32.92
CA ARG A 2 -65.38 -2.05 32.62
C ARG A 2 -64.28 -2.24 33.70
N ARG A 3 -63.17 -2.99 33.54
CA ARG A 3 -62.05 -3.14 32.55
C ARG A 3 -61.06 -1.96 32.46
N SER A 4 -59.81 -2.22 32.90
CA SER A 4 -58.52 -1.77 32.35
C SER A 4 -57.39 -2.57 33.04
N LYS A 5 -56.92 -3.71 32.53
CA LYS A 5 -55.82 -3.94 31.55
C LYS A 5 -54.49 -3.24 31.89
N LEU A 6 -53.56 -4.00 32.48
CA LEU A 6 -52.12 -3.91 32.25
C LEU A 6 -51.66 -5.33 31.87
N VAL A 7 -51.09 -5.50 30.68
CA VAL A 7 -50.51 -6.77 30.21
C VAL A 7 -49.00 -6.58 30.18
N LEU A 8 -48.29 -7.36 31.01
CA LEU A 8 -46.86 -7.57 30.93
C LEU A 8 -46.60 -8.79 30.04
N THR A 9 -45.72 -8.65 29.06
CA THR A 9 -45.29 -9.74 28.16
C THR A 9 -44.17 -10.55 28.82
N PHE A 10 -44.28 -11.87 28.73
CA PHE A 10 -43.39 -12.89 29.29
C PHE A 10 -41.98 -12.88 28.67
N ALA A 11 -40.96 -13.03 29.52
CA ALA A 11 -39.65 -13.58 29.15
C ALA A 11 -39.53 -15.01 29.72
N LEU A 12 -39.37 -16.00 28.84
CA LEU A 12 -39.19 -17.40 29.21
C LEU A 12 -37.69 -17.66 29.46
N ILE A 13 -37.33 -17.95 30.71
CA ILE A 13 -36.02 -18.50 31.08
C ILE A 13 -36.19 -20.02 31.16
N PHE A 14 -35.52 -20.77 30.27
CA PHE A 14 -35.40 -22.21 30.39
C PHE A 14 -34.09 -22.56 31.10
N THR A 15 -34.21 -23.00 32.34
CA THR A 15 -33.14 -23.60 33.13
C THR A 15 -33.05 -25.08 32.76
N PHE A 16 -31.95 -25.53 32.17
CA PHE A 16 -31.66 -26.96 31.99
C PHE A 16 -30.76 -27.46 33.12
N ILE A 17 -31.23 -28.51 33.80
CA ILE A 17 -30.58 -29.21 34.89
C ILE A 17 -29.44 -30.06 34.32
N PHE A 18 -28.21 -29.85 34.84
CA PHE A 18 -27.04 -30.67 34.53
C PHE A 18 -27.06 -31.97 35.36
N SER A 19 -27.05 -33.12 34.69
CA SER A 19 -26.64 -34.41 35.27
C SER A 19 -25.24 -34.76 34.81
N CYS A 20 -24.38 -35.11 35.77
CA CYS A 20 -22.98 -35.54 35.67
C CYS A 20 -22.51 -36.04 34.29
N PHE A 21 -21.62 -35.26 33.67
CA PHE A 21 -20.56 -35.77 32.79
C PHE A 21 -19.24 -35.14 33.23
N SER A 22 -18.19 -35.97 33.27
CA SER A 22 -16.84 -35.64 33.71
C SER A 22 -16.30 -34.36 33.08
N PHE A 23 -15.82 -33.45 33.93
CA PHE A 23 -15.02 -32.29 33.54
C PHE A 23 -13.70 -32.74 32.90
N ALA A 24 -13.68 -32.81 31.57
CA ALA A 24 -12.49 -32.48 30.81
C ALA A 24 -12.71 -31.07 30.27
N GLU A 25 -11.86 -30.12 30.69
CA GLU A 25 -11.88 -28.74 30.22
C GLU A 25 -11.83 -28.72 28.70
N ALA A 26 -12.96 -28.45 28.05
CA ALA A 26 -12.99 -28.09 26.64
C ALA A 26 -12.36 -26.70 26.52
N GLN A 27 -11.04 -26.67 26.40
CA GLN A 27 -10.29 -25.44 26.11
C GLN A 27 -10.89 -24.84 24.83
N GLN A 28 -11.58 -23.71 24.95
CA GLN A 28 -12.19 -23.02 23.82
C GLN A 28 -11.05 -22.62 22.86
N LEU A 29 -10.96 -23.30 21.72
CA LEU A 29 -9.91 -23.05 20.73
C LEU A 29 -9.99 -21.59 20.26
N SER A 30 -8.91 -20.83 20.42
CA SER A 30 -8.83 -19.48 19.84
C SER A 30 -8.49 -19.61 18.36
N LEU A 31 -9.47 -19.28 17.51
CA LEU A 31 -9.32 -19.23 16.06
C LEU A 31 -9.30 -17.77 15.63
N ILE A 32 -8.20 -17.37 14.99
CA ILE A 32 -8.07 -16.07 14.34
C ILE A 32 -7.88 -16.34 12.84
N LYS A 33 -8.79 -15.84 12.01
CA LYS A 33 -8.61 -15.87 10.56
C LYS A 33 -7.71 -14.71 10.16
N GLY A 34 -6.82 -14.93 9.21
CA GLY A 34 -5.84 -13.92 8.80
C GLY A 34 -6.46 -12.57 8.44
N LYS A 35 -7.51 -12.61 7.61
CA LYS A 35 -8.30 -11.45 7.20
C LYS A 35 -8.98 -10.67 8.33
N ASP A 36 -9.15 -11.28 9.50
CA ASP A 36 -9.80 -10.70 10.67
C ASP A 36 -8.74 -10.29 11.73
N SER A 37 -7.47 -10.22 11.34
CA SER A 37 -6.33 -9.97 12.22
C SER A 37 -5.47 -8.82 11.70
N ASP A 38 -4.82 -8.11 12.62
CA ASP A 38 -3.79 -7.10 12.31
C ASP A 38 -2.38 -7.73 12.11
N ILE A 39 -2.36 -9.06 11.89
CA ILE A 39 -1.14 -9.80 11.58
C ILE A 39 -1.02 -9.89 10.07
N ARG A 40 0.17 -9.59 9.54
CA ARG A 40 0.47 -9.72 8.11
C ARG A 40 1.32 -10.96 7.86
N LEU A 41 0.85 -11.87 7.01
CA LEU A 41 1.62 -13.02 6.53
C LEU A 41 2.26 -12.67 5.19
N LEU A 42 3.59 -12.71 5.13
CA LEU A 42 4.39 -12.50 3.94
C LEU A 42 5.07 -13.81 3.54
N ILE A 43 4.92 -14.22 2.27
CA ILE A 43 5.63 -15.37 1.70
C ILE A 43 6.51 -14.87 0.57
N GLU A 44 7.80 -15.23 0.62
CA GLU A 44 8.75 -14.98 -0.45
C GLU A 44 8.42 -15.85 -1.67
N VAL A 45 8.34 -15.22 -2.84
CA VAL A 45 8.17 -15.84 -4.15
C VAL A 45 9.39 -15.54 -5.01
N ASP A 46 9.70 -16.40 -5.97
CA ASP A 46 10.88 -16.32 -6.86
C ASP A 46 10.49 -16.12 -8.34
N ASP A 47 9.20 -15.89 -8.62
CA ASP A 47 8.64 -15.79 -9.96
C ASP A 47 8.03 -14.42 -10.28
N TYR A 48 8.22 -13.42 -9.41
CA TYR A 48 7.75 -12.07 -9.67
C TYR A 48 8.56 -11.42 -10.79
N LYS A 49 7.87 -10.73 -11.69
CA LYS A 49 8.49 -9.95 -12.76
C LYS A 49 8.45 -8.48 -12.40
N LEU A 50 9.60 -7.83 -12.36
CA LEU A 50 9.70 -6.40 -12.07
C LEU A 50 8.91 -5.56 -13.08
N SER A 51 8.24 -4.53 -12.59
CA SER A 51 7.63 -3.49 -13.41
C SER A 51 8.69 -2.48 -13.86
N LYS A 52 8.30 -1.58 -14.77
CA LYS A 52 9.20 -0.55 -15.33
C LYS A 52 9.86 0.30 -14.23
N TYR A 53 11.20 0.32 -14.23
CA TYR A 53 12.06 0.94 -13.22
C TYR A 53 11.72 0.58 -11.77
N GLU A 54 11.19 -0.63 -11.52
CA GLU A 54 10.99 -1.12 -10.17
C GLU A 54 12.33 -1.50 -9.51
N PRO A 55 12.67 -0.97 -8.31
CA PRO A 55 13.86 -1.38 -7.60
C PRO A 55 13.64 -2.77 -6.98
N GLN A 56 14.64 -3.64 -7.10
CA GLN A 56 14.65 -4.96 -6.47
C GLN A 56 14.56 -4.85 -4.94
N GLU A 57 15.31 -3.91 -4.36
CA GLU A 57 15.29 -3.65 -2.92
C GLU A 57 15.11 -2.16 -2.63
N GLY A 58 14.48 -1.83 -1.49
CA GLY A 58 14.36 -0.45 -1.04
C GLY A 58 13.19 0.33 -1.66
N VAL A 59 13.16 1.61 -1.33
CA VAL A 59 12.08 2.56 -1.67
C VAL A 59 12.69 3.83 -2.21
N TYR A 60 12.33 4.25 -3.42
CA TYR A 60 12.73 5.56 -3.93
C TYR A 60 12.16 6.67 -3.06
N LEU A 61 13.06 7.50 -2.55
CA LEU A 61 12.71 8.66 -1.75
C LEU A 61 12.39 9.84 -2.67
N GLY A 62 11.21 10.43 -2.51
CA GLY A 62 10.83 11.63 -3.21
C GLY A 62 10.18 12.69 -2.34
N ALA A 63 9.99 13.88 -2.90
CA ALA A 63 9.30 14.97 -2.23
C ALA A 63 8.63 15.94 -3.22
N TYR A 64 7.62 16.66 -2.73
CA TYR A 64 7.14 17.89 -3.34
C TYR A 64 7.57 19.06 -2.49
N VAL A 65 8.34 19.96 -3.09
CA VAL A 65 8.91 21.12 -2.39
C VAL A 65 8.59 22.43 -3.09
N TYR A 66 7.97 22.39 -4.27
CA TYR A 66 7.83 23.54 -5.17
C TYR A 66 7.12 24.75 -4.53
N GLN A 67 6.28 24.50 -3.53
CA GLN A 67 5.54 25.52 -2.79
C GLN A 67 6.11 25.82 -1.40
N ASP A 68 7.24 25.24 -1.02
CA ASP A 68 7.91 25.63 0.21
C ASP A 68 8.56 27.02 0.03
N THR A 69 7.99 28.01 0.70
CA THR A 69 8.44 29.41 0.67
C THR A 69 9.73 29.64 1.44
N LEU A 70 10.10 28.79 2.40
CA LEU A 70 11.33 28.95 3.18
C LEU A 70 12.58 28.59 2.37
N ILE A 71 12.43 27.69 1.40
CA ILE A 71 13.49 27.30 0.47
C ILE A 71 13.23 27.76 -0.97
N ASN A 72 12.12 28.46 -1.24
CA ASN A 72 11.68 28.89 -2.56
C ASN A 72 11.62 27.73 -3.60
N GLY A 73 11.21 26.55 -3.15
CA GLY A 73 11.19 25.34 -3.98
C GLY A 73 12.55 24.81 -4.43
N ASP A 74 13.64 25.23 -3.79
CA ASP A 74 15.00 24.76 -4.11
C ASP A 74 15.23 23.33 -3.61
N MET A 75 15.25 22.39 -4.55
CA MET A 75 15.50 20.97 -4.30
C MET A 75 16.88 20.69 -3.72
N LYS A 76 17.91 21.45 -4.13
CA LYS A 76 19.25 21.30 -3.59
C LYS A 76 19.25 21.71 -2.12
N LYS A 77 18.61 22.83 -1.81
CA LYS A 77 18.46 23.29 -0.42
C LYS A 77 17.68 22.29 0.42
N PHE A 78 16.62 21.69 -0.11
CA PHE A 78 15.88 20.64 0.57
C PHE A 78 16.76 19.42 0.88
N ASN A 79 17.55 18.95 -0.09
CA ASN A 79 18.50 17.85 0.12
C ASN A 79 19.57 18.20 1.18
N GLU A 80 20.06 19.44 1.20
CA GLU A 80 21.00 19.91 2.23
C GLU A 80 20.38 19.91 3.63
N LEU A 81 19.14 20.40 3.78
CA LEU A 81 18.43 20.47 5.06
C LEU A 81 18.03 19.08 5.60
N THR A 82 17.59 18.20 4.70
CA THR A 82 17.19 16.84 5.05
C THR A 82 18.39 15.90 5.20
N GLY A 83 19.58 16.31 4.73
CA GLY A 83 20.81 15.54 4.84
C GLY A 83 20.90 14.35 3.88
N LYS A 84 19.99 14.26 2.90
CA LYS A 84 19.97 13.18 1.91
C LYS A 84 19.42 13.65 0.57
N LYS A 85 19.99 13.10 -0.50
CA LYS A 85 19.48 13.28 -1.86
C LYS A 85 18.17 12.52 -2.04
N HIS A 86 17.17 13.17 -2.62
CA HIS A 86 15.93 12.53 -3.06
C HIS A 86 16.07 12.05 -4.51
N ALA A 87 15.61 10.83 -4.79
CA ALA A 87 15.62 10.22 -6.12
C ALA A 87 14.68 10.92 -7.10
N SER A 88 13.60 11.52 -6.60
CA SER A 88 12.60 12.19 -7.43
C SER A 88 11.96 13.37 -6.71
N PHE A 89 11.60 14.40 -7.48
CA PHE A 89 10.69 15.44 -7.02
C PHE A 89 9.49 15.51 -7.93
N PHE A 90 8.33 15.89 -7.37
CA PHE A 90 7.13 16.05 -8.16
C PHE A 90 6.63 17.48 -8.30
N ILE A 91 5.84 17.72 -9.35
CA ILE A 91 5.06 18.95 -9.56
C ILE A 91 3.65 18.61 -10.03
N TYR A 92 2.74 19.55 -9.84
CA TYR A 92 1.45 19.57 -10.52
C TYR A 92 1.57 20.31 -11.85
N LEU A 93 1.13 19.68 -12.93
CA LEU A 93 1.11 20.24 -14.27
C LEU A 93 -0.29 20.08 -14.86
N GLY A 94 -0.97 21.20 -15.10
CA GLY A 94 -2.24 21.17 -15.80
C GLY A 94 -2.08 20.70 -17.25
N TYR A 95 -3.03 19.90 -17.74
CA TYR A 95 -3.11 19.49 -19.14
C TYR A 95 -3.18 20.71 -20.07
N GLY A 96 -2.59 20.60 -21.25
CA GLY A 96 -2.42 21.70 -22.20
C GLY A 96 -1.21 22.61 -21.93
N ARG A 97 -0.45 22.39 -20.84
CA ARG A 97 0.77 23.17 -20.53
C ARG A 97 2.03 22.48 -21.06
N PRO A 98 3.05 23.24 -21.50
CA PRO A 98 4.34 22.67 -21.89
C PRO A 98 5.09 22.13 -20.67
N LEU A 99 6.03 21.21 -20.90
CA LEU A 99 6.95 20.74 -19.88
C LEU A 99 7.78 21.92 -19.31
N PRO A 100 7.83 22.14 -17.98
CA PRO A 100 8.55 23.28 -17.42
C PRO A 100 10.07 23.05 -17.43
N GLN A 101 10.74 23.51 -18.50
CA GLN A 101 12.16 23.24 -18.74
C GLN A 101 13.07 23.65 -17.57
N LYS A 102 12.84 24.81 -16.94
CA LYS A 102 13.64 25.26 -15.79
C LYS A 102 13.61 24.25 -14.63
N TRP A 103 12.47 23.63 -14.38
CA TRP A 103 12.32 22.64 -13.32
C TRP A 103 13.01 21.32 -13.69
N ILE A 104 12.95 20.92 -14.97
CA ILE A 104 13.71 19.79 -15.51
C ILE A 104 15.23 20.01 -15.37
N ASP A 105 15.71 21.22 -15.62
CA ASP A 105 17.14 21.54 -15.47
C ASP A 105 17.57 21.46 -13.99
N GLN A 106 16.74 21.96 -13.06
CA GLN A 106 16.98 21.83 -11.62
C GLN A 106 17.03 20.36 -11.15
N LEU A 107 16.15 19.51 -11.67
CA LEU A 107 16.19 18.07 -11.41
C LEU A 107 17.52 17.45 -11.85
N LYS A 108 18.01 17.79 -13.05
CA LYS A 108 19.29 17.33 -13.56
C LYS A 108 20.45 17.78 -12.67
N GLU A 109 20.43 19.04 -12.19
CA GLU A 109 21.44 19.59 -11.30
C GLU A 109 21.54 18.83 -9.97
N VAL A 110 20.41 18.37 -9.42
CA VAL A 110 20.38 17.57 -8.18
C VAL A 110 20.43 16.06 -8.44
N GLY A 111 20.45 15.64 -9.70
CA GLY A 111 20.48 14.23 -10.12
C GLY A 111 19.20 13.46 -9.79
N ALA A 112 18.04 14.12 -9.76
CA ALA A 112 16.74 13.51 -9.50
C ALA A 112 15.93 13.33 -10.79
N ILE A 113 14.92 12.47 -10.77
CA ILE A 113 14.00 12.26 -11.89
C ILE A 113 12.65 12.98 -11.69
N PRO A 114 11.95 13.36 -12.77
CA PRO A 114 10.65 13.99 -12.69
C PRO A 114 9.55 13.00 -12.28
N HIS A 115 8.71 13.43 -11.33
CA HIS A 115 7.35 12.93 -11.14
C HIS A 115 6.36 14.05 -11.51
N ILE A 116 5.49 13.81 -12.48
CA ILE A 116 4.56 14.82 -13.00
C ILE A 116 3.13 14.38 -12.67
N ALA A 117 2.46 15.11 -11.79
CA ALA A 117 1.03 15.00 -11.56
C ALA A 117 0.31 15.77 -12.67
N PHE A 118 -0.16 15.04 -13.69
CA PHE A 118 -0.67 15.58 -14.94
C PHE A 118 -2.20 15.66 -14.90
N GLU A 119 -2.73 16.88 -14.75
CA GLU A 119 -4.11 17.11 -14.35
C GLU A 119 -4.95 17.72 -15.48
N PRO A 120 -5.94 16.98 -16.02
CA PRO A 120 -6.94 17.56 -16.92
C PRO A 120 -7.95 18.40 -16.12
N ASN A 121 -7.49 19.58 -15.69
CA ASN A 121 -8.20 20.48 -14.80
C ASN A 121 -9.54 20.98 -15.37
N ASN A 122 -9.72 20.96 -16.70
CA ASN A 122 -10.99 21.31 -17.33
C ASN A 122 -11.86 20.08 -17.65
N GLY A 123 -11.44 18.89 -17.21
CA GLY A 123 -12.17 17.63 -17.36
C GLY A 123 -11.68 16.76 -18.51
N LEU A 124 -12.14 15.51 -18.55
CA LEU A 124 -11.61 14.47 -19.45
C LEU A 124 -11.83 14.72 -20.96
N ASP A 125 -12.67 15.68 -21.35
CA ASP A 125 -12.91 16.00 -22.77
C ASP A 125 -11.74 16.72 -23.45
N GLU A 126 -10.88 17.38 -22.69
CA GLU A 126 -9.68 18.04 -23.23
C GLU A 126 -8.57 17.04 -23.58
N VAL A 127 -8.70 15.79 -23.13
CA VAL A 127 -7.68 14.74 -23.32
C VAL A 127 -7.92 14.03 -24.63
N GLN A 128 -7.09 14.37 -25.62
CA GLN A 128 -7.16 13.85 -26.98
C GLN A 128 -5.77 13.37 -27.43
N ASP A 129 -5.76 12.41 -28.36
CA ASP A 129 -4.53 12.05 -29.08
C ASP A 129 -4.30 13.08 -30.17
N ASP A 130 -3.74 14.22 -29.76
CA ASP A 130 -3.49 15.37 -30.61
C ASP A 130 -2.01 15.75 -30.62
N ASP A 131 -1.69 16.78 -31.42
CA ASP A 131 -0.31 17.29 -31.52
C ASP A 131 0.22 17.76 -30.16
N TYR A 132 -0.63 18.25 -29.26
CA TYR A 132 -0.17 18.66 -27.93
C TYR A 132 0.32 17.45 -27.13
N LEU A 133 -0.51 16.41 -26.98
CA LEU A 133 -0.16 15.24 -26.17
C LEU A 133 1.06 14.51 -26.75
N ARG A 134 1.12 14.34 -28.08
CA ARG A 134 2.26 13.70 -28.74
C ARG A 134 3.55 14.51 -28.60
N ASN A 135 3.50 15.84 -28.74
CA ASN A 135 4.69 16.67 -28.53
C ASN A 135 5.10 16.71 -27.05
N PHE A 136 4.14 16.71 -26.12
CA PHE A 136 4.43 16.61 -24.69
C PHE A 136 5.15 15.29 -24.37
N ALA A 137 4.68 14.15 -24.89
CA ALA A 137 5.35 12.86 -24.74
C ALA A 137 6.78 12.89 -25.32
N LYS A 138 6.98 13.44 -26.54
CA LYS A 138 8.31 13.61 -27.13
C LYS A 138 9.24 14.45 -26.24
N SER A 139 8.76 15.54 -25.65
CA SER A 139 9.53 16.32 -24.69
C SER A 139 9.93 15.51 -23.45
N LEU A 140 9.07 14.62 -22.95
CA LEU A 140 9.43 13.71 -21.86
C LEU A 140 10.54 12.74 -22.25
N LYS A 141 10.51 12.20 -23.48
CA LYS A 141 11.59 11.37 -24.02
C LYS A 141 12.91 12.12 -24.16
N GLU A 142 12.86 13.36 -24.66
CA GLU A 142 14.03 14.22 -24.86
C GLU A 142 14.73 14.60 -23.55
N THR A 143 14.05 14.48 -22.40
CA THR A 143 14.71 14.66 -21.10
C THR A 143 15.85 13.66 -20.88
N GLY A 144 15.77 12.47 -21.48
CA GLY A 144 16.68 11.35 -21.26
C GLY A 144 16.57 10.71 -19.87
N MET A 145 15.61 11.13 -19.05
CA MET A 145 15.39 10.63 -17.69
C MET A 145 14.19 9.69 -17.66
N PRO A 146 14.17 8.70 -16.74
CA PRO A 146 12.91 8.04 -16.37
C PRO A 146 11.91 9.08 -15.85
N VAL A 147 10.61 8.90 -16.12
CA VAL A 147 9.58 9.87 -15.69
C VAL A 147 8.41 9.15 -15.03
N PHE A 148 8.08 9.48 -13.78
CA PHE A 148 6.80 9.06 -13.21
C PHE A 148 5.71 10.00 -13.74
N LEU A 149 4.79 9.50 -14.57
CA LEU A 149 3.63 10.27 -15.02
C LEU A 149 2.38 9.80 -14.28
N ARG A 150 1.89 10.67 -13.40
CA ARG A 150 0.69 10.46 -12.60
C ARG A 150 -0.46 11.24 -13.22
N PHE A 151 -1.14 10.63 -14.18
CA PHE A 151 -2.25 11.26 -14.90
C PHE A 151 -3.56 11.19 -14.11
N ALA A 152 -4.27 12.32 -13.98
CA ALA A 152 -5.63 12.39 -13.42
C ALA A 152 -5.80 11.60 -12.10
N SER A 153 -4.95 11.87 -11.10
CA SER A 153 -4.96 11.18 -9.81
C SER A 153 -6.13 11.58 -8.91
N GLU A 154 -6.46 10.73 -7.93
CA GLU A 154 -7.56 10.94 -6.96
C GLU A 154 -8.95 11.00 -7.59
N MET A 155 -9.12 10.41 -8.78
CA MET A 155 -10.39 10.29 -9.49
C MET A 155 -11.51 9.63 -8.67
N ASN A 156 -11.16 8.84 -7.64
CA ASN A 156 -12.10 8.20 -6.72
C ASN A 156 -12.76 9.16 -5.71
N GLY A 157 -12.29 10.41 -5.61
CA GLY A 157 -12.93 11.49 -4.85
C GLY A 157 -14.11 12.14 -5.59
N ASN A 158 -14.50 13.33 -5.12
CA ASN A 158 -15.54 14.16 -5.75
C ASN A 158 -15.09 15.62 -5.99
N TRP A 159 -13.78 15.88 -5.92
CA TRP A 159 -13.19 17.22 -5.95
C TRP A 159 -12.37 17.53 -7.20
N THR A 160 -12.29 16.61 -8.17
CA THR A 160 -11.59 16.79 -9.43
C THR A 160 -12.56 16.83 -10.61
N ALA A 161 -12.19 17.52 -11.69
CA ALA A 161 -13.02 17.64 -12.90
C ALA A 161 -13.14 16.32 -13.70
N TYR A 162 -12.40 15.28 -13.28
CA TYR A 162 -12.32 13.98 -13.92
C TYR A 162 -12.85 12.83 -13.01
N SER A 163 -13.54 13.18 -11.92
CA SER A 163 -14.34 12.25 -11.11
C SER A 163 -15.74 12.06 -11.70
N GLY A 164 -16.38 10.94 -11.37
CA GLY A 164 -17.81 10.67 -11.63
C GLY A 164 -18.11 9.79 -12.83
N ASP A 165 -17.20 9.69 -13.80
CA ASP A 165 -17.34 8.82 -14.98
C ASP A 165 -16.15 7.85 -15.13
N PRO A 166 -16.21 6.67 -14.47
CA PRO A 166 -15.13 5.70 -14.55
C PRO A 166 -14.87 5.14 -15.95
N LYS A 167 -15.89 5.07 -16.82
CA LYS A 167 -15.72 4.55 -18.19
C LYS A 167 -14.90 5.51 -19.03
N LYS A 168 -15.26 6.80 -19.00
CA LYS A 168 -14.50 7.85 -19.69
C LYS A 168 -13.11 8.02 -19.11
N TYR A 169 -12.96 7.89 -17.79
CA TYR A 169 -11.66 7.88 -17.15
C TYR A 169 -10.76 6.79 -17.71
N ILE A 170 -11.25 5.54 -17.76
CA ILE A 170 -10.49 4.40 -18.31
C ILE A 170 -10.16 4.63 -19.79
N GLU A 171 -11.09 5.14 -20.60
CA GLU A 171 -10.83 5.49 -22.00
C GLU A 171 -9.66 6.47 -22.13
N LYS A 172 -9.68 7.58 -21.38
CA LYS A 172 -8.64 8.61 -21.46
C LYS A 172 -7.32 8.16 -20.85
N TRP A 173 -7.36 7.34 -19.80
CA TRP A 173 -6.16 6.72 -19.25
C TRP A 173 -5.43 5.90 -20.31
N ARG A 174 -6.15 5.01 -20.98
CA ARG A 174 -5.59 4.12 -22.02
C ARG A 174 -5.02 4.92 -23.17
N LEU A 175 -5.72 5.97 -23.61
CA LEU A 175 -5.22 6.90 -24.63
C LEU A 175 -3.88 7.53 -24.23
N VAL A 176 -3.76 8.08 -23.02
CA VAL A 176 -2.50 8.68 -22.55
C VAL A 176 -1.40 7.63 -22.44
N HIS A 177 -1.72 6.44 -21.90
CA HIS A 177 -0.78 5.32 -21.83
C HIS A 177 -0.22 4.96 -23.22
N ASP A 178 -1.10 4.81 -24.22
CA ASP A 178 -0.70 4.38 -25.56
C ASP A 178 0.20 5.43 -26.23
N VAL A 179 -0.13 6.72 -26.12
CA VAL A 179 0.74 7.80 -26.63
C VAL A 179 2.10 7.80 -25.93
N MET A 180 2.15 7.59 -24.61
CA MET A 180 3.41 7.49 -23.88
C MET A 180 4.21 6.24 -24.29
N GLY A 181 3.54 5.11 -24.52
CA GLY A 181 4.17 3.88 -25.01
C GLY A 181 4.82 4.06 -26.39
N GLU A 182 4.16 4.78 -27.29
CA GLU A 182 4.64 5.08 -28.65
C GLU A 182 5.79 6.10 -28.64
N GLU A 183 5.60 7.22 -27.95
CA GLU A 183 6.46 8.41 -28.09
C GLU A 183 7.51 8.52 -26.99
N ALA A 184 7.25 7.96 -25.80
CA ALA A 184 8.04 8.19 -24.57
C ALA A 184 8.18 6.93 -23.69
N PRO A 185 8.84 5.86 -24.17
CA PRO A 185 8.94 4.59 -23.45
C PRO A 185 9.71 4.68 -22.12
N ASN A 186 10.38 5.80 -21.83
CA ASN A 186 11.00 6.10 -20.54
C ASN A 186 9.99 6.54 -19.45
N VAL A 187 8.72 6.74 -19.80
CA VAL A 187 7.65 7.11 -18.88
C VAL A 187 7.10 5.86 -18.18
N MET A 188 6.90 5.97 -16.87
CA MET A 188 6.14 5.05 -16.02
C MET A 188 4.75 5.63 -15.77
N MET A 189 3.70 4.92 -16.19
CA MET A 189 2.31 5.30 -15.94
C MET A 189 1.91 4.92 -14.52
N VAL A 190 1.71 5.93 -13.66
CA VAL A 190 1.39 5.76 -12.23
C VAL A 190 -0.09 6.02 -11.96
N TRP A 191 -0.87 4.95 -11.76
CA TRP A 191 -2.30 5.06 -11.47
C TRP A 191 -2.52 5.33 -9.99
N THR A 192 -2.73 6.60 -9.63
CA THR A 192 -2.81 7.04 -8.24
C THR A 192 -4.23 7.37 -7.80
N VAL A 193 -4.66 6.74 -6.71
CA VAL A 193 -5.93 7.02 -6.02
C VAL A 193 -5.71 7.83 -4.75
N PHE A 194 -6.75 8.46 -4.23
CA PHE A 194 -6.75 8.89 -2.83
C PHE A 194 -7.14 7.71 -1.93
N ALA A 195 -6.63 7.65 -0.70
CA ALA A 195 -6.90 6.54 0.21
C ALA A 195 -8.40 6.29 0.46
N PHE A 196 -9.26 7.32 0.35
CA PHE A 196 -10.71 7.21 0.54
C PHE A 196 -11.51 8.01 -0.49
N PRO A 197 -12.75 7.61 -0.86
CA PRO A 197 -13.39 6.35 -0.52
C PRO A 197 -12.75 5.16 -1.25
N THR A 198 -12.78 3.98 -0.64
CA THR A 198 -12.23 2.75 -1.24
C THR A 198 -13.22 2.02 -2.15
N SER A 199 -14.52 2.23 -1.95
CA SER A 199 -15.59 1.44 -2.57
C SER A 199 -15.68 1.57 -4.09
N ASN A 200 -15.22 2.69 -4.66
CA ASN A 200 -15.23 2.96 -6.09
C ASN A 200 -13.85 2.87 -6.75
N ILE A 201 -12.76 2.62 -6.01
CA ILE A 201 -11.38 2.56 -6.54
C ILE A 201 -11.30 1.60 -7.74
N LEU A 202 -11.80 0.38 -7.58
CA LEU A 202 -11.76 -0.64 -8.64
C LEU A 202 -12.54 -0.27 -9.89
N SER A 203 -13.53 0.62 -9.80
CA SER A 203 -14.31 1.05 -10.97
C SER A 203 -13.52 1.91 -11.95
N TYR A 204 -12.44 2.55 -11.49
CA TYR A 204 -11.55 3.39 -12.30
C TYR A 204 -10.30 2.66 -12.78
N TYR A 205 -10.11 1.39 -12.40
CA TYR A 205 -8.88 0.68 -12.72
C TYR A 205 -8.81 0.32 -14.22
N PRO A 206 -7.81 0.81 -14.98
CA PRO A 206 -7.77 0.68 -16.43
C PRO A 206 -7.31 -0.71 -16.90
N GLY A 207 -6.79 -1.54 -16.00
CA GLY A 207 -6.24 -2.87 -16.27
C GLY A 207 -4.71 -2.90 -16.18
N ASP A 208 -4.15 -4.07 -15.85
CA ASP A 208 -2.72 -4.25 -15.56
C ASP A 208 -1.81 -3.89 -16.73
N GLU A 209 -2.32 -4.02 -17.95
CA GLU A 209 -1.59 -3.74 -19.18
C GLU A 209 -1.38 -2.23 -19.45
N TYR A 210 -2.10 -1.35 -18.72
CA TYR A 210 -1.98 0.11 -18.88
C TYR A 210 -1.37 0.81 -17.65
N VAL A 211 -0.86 0.05 -16.68
CA VAL A 211 -0.37 0.58 -15.40
C VAL A 211 1.00 0.00 -15.10
N ASP A 212 2.01 0.85 -14.95
CA ASP A 212 3.33 0.40 -14.49
C ASP A 212 3.36 0.34 -12.96
N TRP A 213 2.80 1.37 -12.29
CA TRP A 213 2.80 1.52 -10.84
C TRP A 213 1.42 1.88 -10.32
N VAL A 214 1.06 1.38 -9.14
CA VAL A 214 -0.18 1.80 -8.44
C VAL A 214 0.20 2.78 -7.33
N GLY A 215 -0.35 3.98 -7.42
CA GLY A 215 -0.12 5.04 -6.45
C GLY A 215 -1.25 5.17 -5.42
N VAL A 216 -0.91 5.71 -4.25
CA VAL A 216 -1.88 6.19 -3.27
C VAL A 216 -1.43 7.52 -2.66
N ASN A 217 -2.37 8.46 -2.52
CA ASN A 217 -2.21 9.69 -1.76
C ASN A 217 -2.78 9.50 -0.34
N ILE A 218 -1.99 9.87 0.67
CA ILE A 218 -2.31 9.68 2.09
C ILE A 218 -2.02 10.99 2.84
N TYR A 219 -2.98 11.51 3.60
CA TYR A 219 -2.73 12.62 4.52
C TYR A 219 -3.27 12.28 5.90
N ASN A 220 -2.44 12.43 6.92
CA ASN A 220 -2.90 12.38 8.30
C ASN A 220 -3.20 13.80 8.78
N VAL A 221 -4.48 14.07 9.00
CA VAL A 221 -4.99 15.35 9.49
C VAL A 221 -5.54 15.19 10.90
N VAL A 222 -5.57 16.27 11.68
CA VAL A 222 -6.19 16.26 13.01
C VAL A 222 -7.72 16.27 12.91
N TYR A 223 -8.24 16.96 11.89
CA TYR A 223 -9.68 17.09 11.64
C TYR A 223 -9.98 16.93 10.14
N HIS A 224 -10.96 16.11 9.82
CA HIS A 224 -11.49 16.02 8.47
C HIS A 224 -12.33 17.25 8.12
N ASN A 225 -12.21 17.72 6.88
CA ASN A 225 -13.08 18.75 6.29
C ASN A 225 -13.15 20.06 7.09
N ASN A 226 -12.07 20.45 7.79
CA ASN A 226 -12.03 21.66 8.64
C ASN A 226 -13.17 21.72 9.67
N ASN A 227 -13.54 20.56 10.24
CA ASN A 227 -14.64 20.45 11.19
C ASN A 227 -14.15 19.90 12.53
N ILE A 228 -14.24 20.72 13.57
CA ILE A 228 -13.78 20.39 14.93
C ILE A 228 -14.39 19.09 15.50
N ASN A 229 -15.58 18.70 15.02
CA ASN A 229 -16.27 17.50 15.46
C ASN A 229 -15.85 16.23 14.71
N LEU A 230 -15.07 16.35 13.63
CA LEU A 230 -14.59 15.24 12.80
C LEU A 230 -13.11 14.99 13.05
N ARG A 231 -12.74 14.68 14.30
CA ARG A 231 -11.37 14.34 14.66
C ARG A 231 -10.88 13.08 13.93
N ALA A 232 -9.67 13.15 13.39
CA ALA A 232 -9.05 12.10 12.58
C ALA A 232 -7.65 11.72 13.10
N ASP A 233 -7.27 12.21 14.28
CA ASP A 233 -5.94 11.96 14.86
C ASP A 233 -5.67 10.48 15.20
N HIS A 234 -6.73 9.70 15.32
CA HIS A 234 -6.68 8.25 15.56
C HIS A 234 -6.30 7.43 14.32
N GLU A 235 -6.34 7.98 13.12
CA GLU A 235 -6.04 7.25 11.88
C GLU A 235 -4.54 6.89 11.81
N ASP A 236 -4.25 5.61 11.57
CA ASP A 236 -2.88 5.12 11.34
C ASP A 236 -2.53 5.26 9.83
N PRO A 237 -1.45 5.97 9.46
CA PRO A 237 -1.01 6.09 8.06
C PRO A 237 -0.89 4.75 7.33
N LEU A 238 -0.47 3.69 8.03
CA LEU A 238 -0.29 2.37 7.43
C LEU A 238 -1.63 1.68 7.15
N GLU A 239 -2.64 1.89 7.98
CA GLU A 239 -3.98 1.35 7.73
C GLU A 239 -4.66 2.04 6.52
N LEU A 240 -4.39 3.33 6.31
CA LEU A 240 -4.86 4.05 5.12
C LEU A 240 -4.26 3.49 3.81
N LEU A 241 -3.11 2.82 3.88
CA LEU A 241 -2.45 2.16 2.76
C LEU A 241 -3.00 0.75 2.47
N ASP A 242 -3.58 0.07 3.47
CA ASP A 242 -3.89 -1.37 3.42
C ASP A 242 -4.75 -1.76 2.22
N TYR A 243 -5.81 -1.01 1.93
CA TYR A 243 -6.72 -1.36 0.83
C TYR A 243 -5.99 -1.40 -0.53
N VAL A 244 -5.23 -0.36 -0.85
CA VAL A 244 -4.48 -0.26 -2.11
C VAL A 244 -3.38 -1.30 -2.14
N TYR A 245 -2.59 -1.37 -1.06
CA TYR A 245 -1.48 -2.31 -0.98
C TYR A 245 -1.96 -3.75 -1.15
N ASP A 246 -2.95 -4.17 -0.37
CA ASP A 246 -3.48 -5.51 -0.47
C ASP A 246 -3.97 -5.71 -1.90
N THR A 247 -4.86 -4.86 -2.43
CA THR A 247 -5.47 -5.04 -3.75
C THR A 247 -4.47 -5.21 -4.90
N PHE A 248 -3.34 -4.49 -4.89
CA PHE A 248 -2.47 -4.39 -6.07
C PHE A 248 -1.05 -4.92 -5.91
N SER A 249 -0.50 -5.03 -4.68
CA SER A 249 0.92 -5.30 -4.44
C SER A 249 1.46 -6.62 -5.01
N GLU A 250 0.59 -7.61 -5.22
CA GLU A 250 0.96 -8.88 -5.86
C GLU A 250 1.32 -8.74 -7.35
N ARG A 251 0.91 -7.65 -8.00
CA ARG A 251 0.98 -7.48 -9.45
C ARG A 251 1.66 -6.19 -9.88
N LYS A 252 1.69 -5.18 -9.01
CA LYS A 252 2.25 -3.85 -9.29
C LYS A 252 3.02 -3.35 -8.07
N PRO A 253 4.17 -2.68 -8.25
CA PRO A 253 4.80 -1.93 -7.17
C PRO A 253 3.88 -0.79 -6.73
N ILE A 254 3.93 -0.50 -5.43
CA ILE A 254 3.12 0.54 -4.81
C ILE A 254 3.97 1.80 -4.64
N GLN A 255 3.43 2.93 -5.07
CA GLN A 255 3.96 4.26 -4.81
C GLN A 255 3.06 4.97 -3.79
N ILE A 256 3.63 5.51 -2.72
CA ILE A 256 2.94 6.52 -1.92
C ILE A 256 3.23 7.85 -2.60
N SER A 257 2.36 8.24 -3.52
CA SER A 257 2.58 9.36 -4.43
C SER A 257 2.52 10.70 -3.70
N GLU A 258 1.80 10.76 -2.59
CA GLU A 258 1.82 11.88 -1.63
C GLU A 258 1.60 11.37 -0.21
N PHE A 259 2.43 11.85 0.71
CA PHE A 259 2.26 11.68 2.14
C PHE A 259 2.50 12.98 2.89
N GLY A 260 1.57 13.39 3.74
CA GLY A 260 1.73 14.57 4.61
C GLY A 260 1.07 14.38 5.96
N ALA A 261 1.65 14.99 7.00
CA ALA A 261 1.12 14.93 8.36
C ALA A 261 0.98 16.35 8.94
N THR A 262 -0.23 16.72 9.34
CA THR A 262 -0.53 18.09 9.79
C THR A 262 0.27 18.44 11.04
N HIS A 263 1.05 19.52 11.01
CA HIS A 263 1.68 20.08 12.23
C HIS A 263 1.07 21.41 12.67
N TYR A 264 0.20 22.01 11.87
CA TYR A 264 -0.66 23.13 12.27
C TYR A 264 -1.98 23.09 11.50
N THR A 265 -3.09 23.47 12.14
CA THR A 265 -4.39 23.61 11.48
C THR A 265 -5.15 24.86 11.92
N ILE A 266 -5.84 25.53 10.99
CA ILE A 266 -6.73 26.65 11.33
C ILE A 266 -8.02 26.20 12.00
N THR A 267 -8.35 24.90 11.93
CA THR A 267 -9.61 24.34 12.45
C THR A 267 -9.79 24.70 13.93
N ASP A 268 -8.71 24.66 14.71
CA ASP A 268 -8.66 25.12 16.09
C ASP A 268 -7.49 26.08 16.39
N GLY A 269 -6.71 26.44 15.37
CA GLY A 269 -5.62 27.40 15.45
C GLY A 269 -4.39 26.90 16.20
N LYS A 270 -4.15 25.59 16.27
CA LYS A 270 -3.08 24.98 17.10
C LYS A 270 -2.02 24.25 16.28
N TYR A 271 -0.85 24.14 16.92
CA TYR A 271 0.25 23.30 16.47
C TYR A 271 0.15 21.88 17.04
N TYR A 272 0.50 20.91 16.21
CA TYR A 272 0.40 19.46 16.41
C TYR A 272 1.71 18.77 16.04
N VAL A 273 2.85 19.36 16.42
CA VAL A 273 4.19 18.86 16.07
C VAL A 273 4.44 17.42 16.53
N GLY A 274 3.99 17.07 17.74
CA GLY A 274 4.10 15.69 18.24
C GLY A 274 3.31 14.68 17.41
N PHE A 275 2.11 15.06 16.94
CA PHE A 275 1.30 14.24 16.04
C PHE A 275 1.99 14.07 14.69
N ALA A 276 2.50 15.15 14.09
CA ALA A 276 3.24 15.05 12.83
C ALA A 276 4.46 14.12 12.95
N ILE A 277 5.27 14.27 14.01
CA ILE A 277 6.41 13.39 14.29
C ILE A 277 5.98 11.92 14.43
N GLU A 278 4.89 11.65 15.16
CA GLU A 278 4.35 10.30 15.32
C GLU A 278 3.96 9.70 13.97
N LYS A 279 3.15 10.39 13.17
CA LYS A 279 2.64 9.87 11.89
C LYS A 279 3.76 9.68 10.86
N ILE A 280 4.72 10.60 10.80
CA ILE A 280 5.91 10.47 9.94
C ILE A 280 6.75 9.27 10.36
N THR A 281 7.02 9.13 11.66
CA THR A 281 7.77 7.98 12.19
C THR A 281 7.04 6.67 11.88
N ARG A 282 5.72 6.63 12.11
CA ARG A 282 4.89 5.45 11.89
C ARG A 282 4.89 5.01 10.42
N MET A 283 4.75 5.95 9.48
CA MET A 283 4.81 5.66 8.06
C MET A 283 6.18 5.10 7.67
N TYR A 284 7.27 5.85 7.88
CA TYR A 284 8.60 5.49 7.36
C TYR A 284 9.17 4.22 8.00
N THR A 285 8.95 3.98 9.29
CA THR A 285 9.42 2.75 9.95
C THR A 285 8.63 1.51 9.51
N GLY A 286 7.33 1.67 9.24
CA GLY A 286 6.44 0.56 8.88
C GLY A 286 6.63 0.03 7.46
N LEU A 287 7.09 0.86 6.51
CA LEU A 287 7.26 0.44 5.11
C LEU A 287 8.24 -0.74 4.97
N LYS A 288 9.38 -0.66 5.64
CA LYS A 288 10.46 -1.67 5.58
C LYS A 288 10.02 -3.05 6.07
N THR A 289 9.03 -3.10 6.95
CA THR A 289 8.65 -4.34 7.64
C THR A 289 7.35 -4.92 7.09
N ARG A 290 6.29 -4.11 6.97
CA ARG A 290 4.93 -4.54 6.62
C ARG A 290 4.62 -4.42 5.13
N TYR A 291 5.29 -3.53 4.40
CA TYR A 291 4.91 -3.18 3.03
C TYR A 291 6.07 -3.29 2.03
N PRO A 292 6.72 -4.48 1.89
CA PRO A 292 7.89 -4.67 1.01
C PRO A 292 7.65 -4.31 -0.46
N ARG A 293 6.39 -4.35 -0.91
CA ARG A 293 6.00 -3.99 -2.29
C ARG A 293 5.74 -2.48 -2.46
N VAL A 294 5.86 -1.68 -1.40
CA VAL A 294 6.02 -0.23 -1.56
C VAL A 294 7.43 0.01 -2.01
N LYS A 295 7.58 0.67 -3.15
CA LYS A 295 8.86 0.88 -3.84
C LYS A 295 9.16 2.36 -4.08
N SER A 296 8.25 3.25 -3.70
CA SER A 296 8.51 4.69 -3.66
C SER A 296 7.58 5.42 -2.67
N ILE A 297 8.07 6.49 -2.04
CA ILE A 297 7.30 7.40 -1.17
C ILE A 297 7.70 8.86 -1.44
N PHE A 298 6.70 9.74 -1.55
CA PHE A 298 6.88 11.17 -1.71
C PHE A 298 6.29 11.96 -0.55
N TYR A 299 7.13 12.71 0.18
CA TYR A 299 6.62 13.63 1.19
C TYR A 299 6.05 14.91 0.56
N PHE A 300 4.88 15.35 1.03
CA PHE A 300 4.20 16.56 0.58
C PHE A 300 4.57 17.76 1.46
N ASP A 301 5.71 18.38 1.17
CA ASP A 301 6.29 19.49 1.94
C ASP A 301 5.63 20.82 1.56
N VAL A 302 4.46 21.11 2.16
CA VAL A 302 3.68 22.31 1.84
C VAL A 302 3.00 22.93 3.05
N ASN A 303 3.16 24.24 3.17
CA ASN A 303 2.29 25.07 3.97
C ASN A 303 1.04 25.48 3.15
N ASN A 304 -0.03 24.68 3.24
CA ASN A 304 -1.25 24.94 2.47
C ASN A 304 -1.96 26.23 2.90
N LEU A 305 -1.63 26.82 4.06
CA LEU A 305 -2.21 28.10 4.48
C LEU A 305 -1.84 29.24 3.53
N ILE A 306 -0.69 29.13 2.87
CA ILE A 306 -0.16 30.14 1.95
C ILE A 306 -0.53 29.76 0.52
N ASN A 307 -0.27 28.51 0.15
CA ASN A 307 -0.18 28.10 -1.26
C ASN A 307 -1.46 27.45 -1.80
N ALA A 308 -2.37 26.99 -0.94
CA ALA A 308 -3.59 26.34 -1.41
C ALA A 308 -4.63 27.36 -1.90
N PRO A 309 -5.52 26.96 -2.82
CA PRO A 309 -6.67 27.77 -3.20
C PRO A 309 -7.56 28.12 -1.99
N PRO A 310 -8.30 29.25 -2.04
CA PRO A 310 -9.30 29.58 -1.03
C PRO A 310 -10.22 28.39 -0.73
N GLY A 311 -10.43 28.09 0.56
CA GLY A 311 -11.19 26.91 1.01
C GLY A 311 -10.37 25.65 1.26
N ARG A 312 -9.12 25.55 0.75
CA ARG A 312 -8.19 24.45 1.05
C ARG A 312 -7.02 24.83 1.97
N ARG A 313 -6.98 26.10 2.41
CA ARG A 313 -5.95 26.68 3.31
C ARG A 313 -6.15 26.24 4.76
N ILE A 314 -6.10 24.93 5.02
CA ILE A 314 -6.52 24.36 6.31
C ILE A 314 -5.34 23.91 7.16
N ASN A 315 -4.40 23.19 6.56
CA ASN A 315 -3.33 22.49 7.27
C ASN A 315 -1.95 22.99 6.84
N ASN A 316 -0.96 22.82 7.70
CA ASN A 316 0.44 22.95 7.36
C ASN A 316 1.11 21.57 7.45
N TYR A 317 1.78 21.16 6.38
CA TYR A 317 2.50 19.89 6.24
C TYR A 317 4.01 20.09 6.09
N SER A 318 4.52 21.31 6.00
CA SER A 318 5.95 21.52 5.71
C SER A 318 6.85 21.00 6.84
N LEU A 319 7.87 20.24 6.45
CA LEU A 319 8.97 19.78 7.29
C LEU A 319 9.86 20.96 7.69
N THR A 320 10.07 21.92 6.78
CA THR A 320 11.03 23.02 6.95
C THR A 320 10.57 24.09 7.96
N ASP A 321 9.28 24.17 8.28
CA ASP A 321 8.73 25.13 9.25
C ASP A 321 9.10 24.80 10.71
N ASP A 322 9.42 23.54 11.05
CA ASP A 322 9.76 23.12 12.43
C ASP A 322 10.99 22.18 12.45
N GLU A 323 12.06 22.62 13.12
CA GLU A 323 13.34 21.89 13.20
C GLU A 323 13.18 20.46 13.75
N ARG A 324 12.23 20.21 14.66
CA ARG A 324 12.02 18.87 15.25
C ARG A 324 11.40 17.91 14.25
N ILE A 325 10.51 18.40 13.39
CA ILE A 325 9.90 17.62 12.31
C ILE A 325 10.96 17.33 11.25
N LEU A 326 11.67 18.37 10.79
CA LEU A 326 12.77 18.22 9.82
C LEU A 326 13.79 17.19 10.31
N LYS A 327 14.28 17.32 11.55
CA LYS A 327 15.28 16.41 12.11
C LYS A 327 14.75 14.97 12.22
N THR A 328 13.49 14.79 12.60
CA THR A 328 12.84 13.47 12.62
C THR A 328 12.86 12.86 11.22
N TYR A 329 12.42 13.61 10.21
CA TYR A 329 12.42 13.16 8.82
C TYR A 329 13.83 12.81 8.34
N SER A 330 14.81 13.71 8.54
CA SER A 330 16.23 13.49 8.18
C SER A 330 16.79 12.20 8.78
N ASN A 331 16.49 11.93 10.06
CA ASN A 331 16.95 10.71 10.72
C ASN A 331 16.31 9.45 10.09
N LEU A 332 15.01 9.48 9.79
CA LEU A 332 14.30 8.34 9.22
C LEU A 332 14.79 8.00 7.81
N ILE A 333 14.95 9.02 6.95
CA ILE A 333 15.39 8.80 5.56
C ILE A 333 16.86 8.42 5.46
N SER A 334 17.67 8.62 6.51
CA SER A 334 19.09 8.26 6.51
C SER A 334 19.32 6.75 6.36
N ASP A 335 18.32 5.91 6.66
CA ASP A 335 18.36 4.46 6.40
C ASP A 335 18.61 4.21 4.90
N PRO A 336 19.61 3.36 4.53
CA PRO A 336 19.88 3.00 3.14
C PRO A 336 18.69 2.36 2.40
N TYR A 337 17.70 1.86 3.13
CA TYR A 337 16.43 1.39 2.56
C TYR A 337 15.72 2.45 1.71
N PHE A 338 15.89 3.73 2.04
CA PHE A 338 15.40 4.83 1.22
C PHE A 338 16.44 5.22 0.18
N LEU A 339 16.15 4.97 -1.09
CA LEU A 339 17.06 5.13 -2.21
C LEU A 339 17.09 6.58 -2.70
N SER A 340 18.30 7.05 -2.99
CA SER A 340 18.58 8.41 -3.50
C SER A 340 18.63 8.50 -5.03
N ASP A 341 18.62 7.36 -5.71
CA ASP A 341 18.85 7.22 -7.14
C ASP A 341 17.86 6.19 -7.72
N ILE A 342 17.52 6.35 -9.00
CA ILE A 342 16.70 5.40 -9.74
C ILE A 342 17.59 4.29 -10.27
N GLU A 343 17.14 3.04 -10.09
CA GLU A 343 17.85 1.86 -10.55
C GLU A 343 17.67 1.68 -12.07
N PRO A 344 18.54 0.88 -12.73
CA PRO A 344 18.35 0.51 -14.12
C PRO A 344 16.95 -0.08 -14.38
N ASN A 345 16.41 0.12 -15.59
CA ASN A 345 15.15 -0.53 -15.94
C ASN A 345 15.36 -2.05 -16.10
N LEU A 346 14.85 -2.81 -15.15
CA LEU A 346 14.88 -4.29 -15.14
C LEU A 346 13.50 -4.89 -15.43
N GLU A 347 12.61 -4.14 -16.09
CA GLU A 347 11.27 -4.58 -16.45
C GLU A 347 11.27 -5.99 -17.05
N GLY A 348 10.43 -6.86 -16.48
CA GLY A 348 10.25 -8.23 -16.93
C GLY A 348 11.29 -9.23 -16.42
N SER A 349 12.38 -8.79 -15.76
CA SER A 349 13.31 -9.71 -15.10
C SER A 349 12.67 -10.32 -13.86
N LEU A 350 13.09 -11.55 -13.52
CA LEU A 350 12.65 -12.23 -12.30
C LEU A 350 13.34 -11.64 -11.08
N ASP A 351 12.59 -11.50 -10.00
CA ASP A 351 13.09 -11.05 -8.71
C ASP A 351 12.41 -11.78 -7.56
N ASN A 352 13.14 -11.94 -6.45
CA ASN A 352 12.60 -12.54 -5.24
C ASN A 352 11.84 -11.48 -4.44
N GLU A 353 10.57 -11.75 -4.13
CA GLU A 353 9.70 -10.74 -3.53
C GLU A 353 8.82 -11.29 -2.43
N PHE A 354 8.60 -10.48 -1.39
CA PHE A 354 7.66 -10.81 -0.33
C PHE A 354 6.24 -10.42 -0.71
N MET A 355 5.38 -11.42 -0.88
CA MET A 355 3.98 -11.23 -1.21
C MET A 355 3.09 -11.34 0.02
N VAL A 356 2.12 -10.43 0.15
CA VAL A 356 1.09 -10.52 1.18
C VAL A 356 0.12 -11.68 0.88
N VAL A 357 -0.08 -12.53 1.87
CA VAL A 357 -1.11 -13.57 1.84
C VAL A 357 -2.36 -13.05 2.54
N LYS A 358 -3.32 -12.56 1.75
CA LYS A 358 -4.56 -11.95 2.30
C LYS A 358 -5.48 -12.98 2.93
N ASP A 359 -5.68 -14.08 2.24
CA ASP A 359 -6.69 -15.09 2.56
C ASP A 359 -6.10 -16.49 2.58
N GLY A 360 -6.84 -17.41 3.19
CA GLY A 360 -6.45 -18.82 3.21
C GLY A 360 -5.39 -19.15 4.24
N TRP A 361 -5.22 -18.34 5.29
CA TRP A 361 -4.43 -18.68 6.48
C TRP A 361 -5.19 -18.35 7.77
N LEU A 362 -4.82 -19.02 8.85
CA LEU A 362 -5.44 -18.87 10.16
C LEU A 362 -4.44 -19.21 11.27
N MET A 363 -4.73 -18.76 12.49
CA MET A 363 -3.99 -19.09 13.69
C MET A 363 -4.89 -19.82 14.69
N LEU A 364 -4.39 -20.95 15.19
CA LEU A 364 -5.06 -21.80 16.17
C LEU A 364 -4.16 -22.02 17.38
N ASN A 365 -4.58 -21.51 18.54
CA ASN A 365 -3.79 -21.54 19.78
C ASN A 365 -2.32 -21.16 19.57
N GLY A 366 -2.08 -20.08 18.81
CA GLY A 366 -0.73 -19.56 18.50
C GLY A 366 0.03 -20.31 17.41
N LYS A 367 -0.53 -21.35 16.79
CA LYS A 367 0.05 -22.02 15.61
C LYS A 367 -0.60 -21.53 14.33
N THR A 368 0.23 -21.12 13.38
CA THR A 368 -0.23 -20.66 12.06
C THR A 368 -0.43 -21.83 11.11
N PHE A 369 -1.54 -21.81 10.37
CA PHE A 369 -1.86 -22.76 9.32
C PHE A 369 -2.13 -22.03 8.01
N ILE A 370 -1.68 -22.60 6.90
CA ILE A 370 -1.96 -22.10 5.55
C ILE A 370 -2.73 -23.16 4.74
N SER A 371 -3.65 -22.70 3.92
CA SER A 371 -4.47 -23.56 3.07
C SER A 371 -3.66 -24.13 1.90
N SER A 372 -4.10 -25.26 1.36
CA SER A 372 -3.54 -25.82 0.12
C SER A 372 -3.48 -24.81 -1.02
N ARG A 373 -4.46 -23.90 -1.11
CA ARG A 373 -4.48 -22.83 -2.12
C ARG A 373 -3.33 -21.84 -1.96
N VAL A 374 -2.98 -21.48 -0.72
CA VAL A 374 -1.81 -20.62 -0.43
C VAL A 374 -0.52 -21.33 -0.81
N VAL A 375 -0.44 -22.63 -0.50
CA VAL A 375 0.72 -23.47 -0.86
C VAL A 375 0.92 -23.54 -2.38
N GLU A 376 -0.15 -23.80 -3.13
CA GLU A 376 -0.11 -23.85 -4.59
C GLU A 376 0.26 -22.49 -5.19
N LYS A 377 -0.36 -21.41 -4.70
CA LYS A 377 -0.19 -20.05 -5.26
C LYS A 377 1.20 -19.46 -4.98
N TYR A 378 1.62 -19.42 -3.71
CA TYR A 378 2.81 -18.67 -3.29
C TYR A 378 4.05 -19.55 -3.16
N MET A 379 3.90 -20.82 -2.75
CA MET A 379 5.06 -21.73 -2.63
C MET A 379 5.31 -22.54 -3.92
N LYS A 380 4.41 -22.46 -4.92
CA LYS A 380 4.48 -23.22 -6.19
C LYS A 380 4.61 -24.74 -5.99
N ALA A 381 4.01 -25.26 -4.92
CA ALA A 381 4.03 -26.68 -4.61
C ALA A 381 2.71 -27.35 -5.00
N GLN A 382 2.78 -28.58 -5.50
CA GLN A 382 1.59 -29.38 -5.79
C GLN A 382 1.02 -29.95 -4.49
N VAL A 383 -0.31 -29.97 -4.38
CA VAL A 383 -1.02 -30.51 -3.22
C VAL A 383 -1.95 -31.63 -3.67
N SER A 384 -1.87 -32.79 -3.00
CA SER A 384 -2.76 -33.91 -3.25
C SER A 384 -3.21 -34.57 -1.95
N LEU A 385 -4.32 -35.30 -2.00
CA LEU A 385 -4.83 -36.10 -0.89
C LEU A 385 -4.56 -37.57 -1.17
N SER A 386 -4.14 -38.31 -0.16
CA SER A 386 -4.02 -39.77 -0.25
C SER A 386 -5.41 -40.40 -0.50
N PRO A 387 -5.46 -41.66 -0.98
CA PRO A 387 -6.66 -42.47 -0.90
C PRO A 387 -7.25 -42.43 0.52
N MET A 388 -8.58 -42.34 0.61
CA MET A 388 -9.33 -42.16 1.87
C MET A 388 -9.06 -40.84 2.63
N ARG A 389 -8.35 -39.87 2.04
CA ARG A 389 -8.08 -38.53 2.62
C ARG A 389 -7.40 -38.56 3.99
N GLN A 390 -6.57 -39.58 4.23
CA GLN A 390 -5.85 -39.73 5.50
C GLN A 390 -4.60 -38.87 5.58
N ASN A 391 -4.02 -38.47 4.44
CA ASN A 391 -2.85 -37.62 4.37
C ASN A 391 -3.00 -36.53 3.29
N VAL A 392 -2.42 -35.37 3.55
CA VAL A 392 -2.11 -34.34 2.57
C VAL A 392 -0.66 -34.51 2.14
N ILE A 393 -0.42 -34.65 0.84
CA ILE A 393 0.90 -34.83 0.25
C ILE A 393 1.24 -33.55 -0.51
N ILE A 394 2.39 -32.97 -0.19
CA ILE A 394 2.93 -31.77 -0.82
C ILE A 394 4.19 -32.13 -1.57
N SER A 395 4.31 -31.73 -2.82
CA SER A 395 5.52 -31.92 -3.61
C SER A 395 5.96 -30.63 -4.28
N LYS A 396 7.24 -30.26 -4.07
CA LYS A 396 7.92 -29.15 -4.73
C LYS A 396 9.30 -29.62 -5.15
N ASP A 397 9.62 -29.56 -6.43
CA ASP A 397 10.87 -30.06 -7.00
C ASP A 397 11.13 -31.53 -6.58
N LYS A 398 12.23 -31.77 -5.86
CA LYS A 398 12.61 -33.08 -5.32
C LYS A 398 12.15 -33.31 -3.88
N LYS A 399 11.48 -32.33 -3.26
CA LYS A 399 11.01 -32.39 -1.87
C LYS A 399 9.58 -32.89 -1.82
N VAL A 400 9.32 -33.83 -0.91
CA VAL A 400 7.99 -34.36 -0.63
C VAL A 400 7.73 -34.28 0.87
N ALA A 401 6.60 -33.68 1.26
CA ALA A 401 6.14 -33.61 2.63
C ALA A 401 4.77 -34.29 2.76
N VAL A 402 4.57 -35.07 3.82
CA VAL A 402 3.32 -35.80 4.06
C VAL A 402 2.80 -35.42 5.43
N PHE A 403 1.58 -34.92 5.49
CA PHE A 403 0.91 -34.51 6.71
C PHE A 403 -0.33 -35.39 6.92
N LYS A 404 -0.41 -36.04 8.08
CA LYS A 404 -1.61 -36.76 8.48
C LYS A 404 -2.79 -35.79 8.60
N VAL A 405 -3.97 -36.20 8.19
CA VAL A 405 -5.22 -35.46 8.39
C VAL A 405 -5.82 -35.89 9.73
N SER A 406 -6.04 -34.91 10.61
CA SER A 406 -6.69 -35.10 11.89
C SER A 406 -7.92 -34.19 12.03
N PRO A 407 -8.87 -34.53 12.92
CA PRO A 407 -9.93 -33.61 13.30
C PRO A 407 -9.37 -32.28 13.79
N PHE A 408 -10.09 -31.19 13.51
CA PHE A 408 -9.69 -29.81 13.80
C PHE A 408 -9.13 -29.61 15.23
N SER A 409 -9.77 -30.20 16.25
CA SER A 409 -9.33 -30.09 17.65
C SER A 409 -8.01 -30.80 17.97
N LYS A 410 -7.65 -31.84 17.20
CA LYS A 410 -6.40 -32.62 17.39
C LYS A 410 -5.25 -32.09 16.56
N ALA A 411 -5.54 -31.45 15.44
CA ALA A 411 -4.52 -30.95 14.52
C ALA A 411 -3.57 -29.94 15.17
N VAL A 412 -4.11 -29.09 16.05
CA VAL A 412 -3.35 -28.09 16.82
C VAL A 412 -2.27 -28.74 17.71
N LEU A 413 -2.56 -29.90 18.32
CA LEU A 413 -1.61 -30.57 19.20
C LEU A 413 -0.53 -31.31 18.40
N ASN A 414 -0.96 -32.05 17.38
CA ASN A 414 -0.09 -33.02 16.70
C ASN A 414 0.73 -32.44 15.54
N LYS A 415 0.51 -31.18 15.16
CA LYS A 415 1.08 -30.61 13.92
C LYS A 415 0.61 -31.40 12.68
N ASP A 416 -0.64 -31.86 12.74
CA ASP A 416 -1.31 -32.54 11.64
C ASP A 416 -1.96 -31.50 10.71
N ALA A 417 -2.25 -31.90 9.48
CA ALA A 417 -3.18 -31.16 8.64
C ALA A 417 -4.62 -31.39 9.09
N PHE A 418 -5.52 -30.51 8.69
CA PHE A 418 -6.97 -30.72 8.82
C PHE A 418 -7.70 -30.23 7.58
N ILE A 419 -8.96 -30.65 7.43
CA ILE A 419 -9.83 -30.21 6.33
C ILE A 419 -10.96 -29.36 6.90
N LEU A 420 -11.11 -28.14 6.39
CA LEU A 420 -12.20 -27.23 6.70
C LEU A 420 -12.87 -26.81 5.39
N ASP A 421 -14.18 -27.02 5.27
CA ASP A 421 -14.96 -26.69 4.07
C ASP A 421 -14.34 -27.20 2.76
N GLY A 422 -13.85 -28.45 2.80
CA GLY A 422 -13.20 -29.11 1.66
C GLY A 422 -11.79 -28.63 1.34
N THR A 423 -11.23 -27.69 2.10
CA THR A 423 -9.88 -27.15 1.93
C THR A 423 -8.94 -27.72 2.99
N SER A 424 -7.79 -28.23 2.56
CA SER A 424 -6.74 -28.69 3.47
C SER A 424 -5.97 -27.50 4.05
N TYR A 425 -5.75 -27.51 5.37
CA TYR A 425 -4.91 -26.56 6.08
C TYR A 425 -3.71 -27.28 6.68
N LEU A 426 -2.53 -26.74 6.43
CA LEU A 426 -1.24 -27.31 6.82
C LEU A 426 -0.56 -26.42 7.85
N PRO A 427 0.12 -26.99 8.86
CA PRO A 427 0.85 -26.21 9.84
C PRO A 427 2.06 -25.53 9.17
N LEU A 428 2.09 -24.20 9.23
CA LEU A 428 2.98 -23.37 8.42
C LEU A 428 4.46 -23.68 8.68
N SER A 429 4.87 -23.79 9.94
CA SER A 429 6.28 -23.95 10.31
C SER A 429 6.86 -25.28 9.82
N GLU A 430 6.12 -26.37 10.02
CA GLU A 430 6.52 -27.72 9.60
C GLU A 430 6.53 -27.86 8.07
N LEU A 431 5.52 -27.29 7.41
CA LEU A 431 5.46 -27.23 5.95
C LEU A 431 6.62 -26.42 5.37
N ALA A 432 6.83 -25.20 5.86
CA ALA A 432 7.91 -24.32 5.42
C ALA A 432 9.26 -25.02 5.54
N SER A 433 9.56 -25.61 6.71
CA SER A 433 10.81 -26.33 6.93
C SER A 433 10.99 -27.49 5.93
N SER A 434 9.92 -28.25 5.64
CA SER A 434 9.95 -29.38 4.70
C SER A 434 10.20 -28.95 3.26
N LEU A 435 9.82 -27.73 2.90
CA LEU A 435 10.02 -27.16 1.56
C LEU A 435 11.29 -26.30 1.44
N GLY A 436 12.06 -26.14 2.52
CA GLY A 436 13.26 -25.31 2.57
C GLY A 436 12.98 -23.82 2.71
N TYR A 437 11.96 -23.47 3.46
CA TYR A 437 11.68 -22.11 3.91
C TYR A 437 11.94 -21.99 5.41
N LYS A 438 12.17 -20.76 5.86
CA LYS A 438 12.26 -20.36 7.26
C LYS A 438 11.10 -19.44 7.61
N VAL A 439 10.43 -19.71 8.74
CA VAL A 439 9.38 -18.85 9.28
C VAL A 439 9.97 -17.96 10.37
N LYS A 440 9.75 -16.65 10.29
CA LYS A 440 10.11 -15.66 11.31
C LYS A 440 8.87 -14.91 11.77
N TRP A 441 8.78 -14.66 13.07
CA TRP A 441 7.76 -13.81 13.67
C TRP A 441 8.40 -12.50 14.14
N ASP A 442 7.90 -11.39 13.63
CA ASP A 442 8.18 -10.05 14.10
C ASP A 442 6.99 -9.59 14.95
N GLY A 443 7.13 -9.70 16.27
CA GLY A 443 6.07 -9.37 17.22
C GLY A 443 5.78 -7.88 17.34
N GLU A 444 6.74 -7.02 17.04
CA GLU A 444 6.59 -5.57 17.12
C GLU A 444 5.73 -5.08 15.95
N ASN A 445 6.03 -5.56 14.73
CA ASN A 445 5.30 -5.17 13.53
C ASN A 445 4.12 -6.09 13.20
N LYS A 446 3.90 -7.14 14.01
CA LYS A 446 2.90 -8.20 13.81
C LYS A 446 3.01 -8.85 12.42
N VAL A 447 4.23 -9.21 12.01
CA VAL A 447 4.49 -9.81 10.69
C VAL A 447 5.02 -11.24 10.83
N ILE A 448 4.43 -12.17 10.09
CA ILE A 448 5.01 -13.50 9.86
C ILE A 448 5.68 -13.47 8.49
N LYS A 449 7.00 -13.65 8.43
CA LYS A 449 7.75 -13.79 7.18
C LYS A 449 8.11 -15.25 6.92
N VAL A 450 7.83 -15.72 5.72
CA VAL A 450 8.19 -17.06 5.24
C VAL A 450 9.18 -16.87 4.10
N GLU A 451 10.46 -17.09 4.40
CA GLU A 451 11.59 -16.77 3.52
C GLU A 451 12.17 -18.06 2.98
N MET A 452 12.64 -18.08 1.73
CA MET A 452 13.38 -19.22 1.20
C MET A 452 14.71 -19.34 1.93
N ASN A 453 15.15 -20.57 2.21
CA ASN A 453 16.51 -20.77 2.66
C ASN A 453 17.44 -20.40 1.51
N GLY A 454 18.26 -19.35 1.67
CA GLY A 454 19.33 -19.04 0.72
C GLY A 454 20.20 -20.29 0.49
N ASN A 455 20.53 -20.56 -0.77
CA ASN A 455 21.47 -21.63 -1.11
C ASN A 455 22.87 -21.33 -0.55
#